data_AF-A0AAV7ZT44-F1
#
_entry.id   AF-A0AAV7ZT44-F1
#
_cell.length_a   1.000
_cell.length_b   1.000
_cell.length_c   1.000
_cell.angle_alpha   90.00
_cell.angle_beta   90.00
_cell.angle_gamma   90.00
#
_symmetry.space_group_name_H-M   'P 1'
#
loop_
_entity.id
_entity.type
_entity.pdbx_description
1 polymer ?
#
loop_
_entity_poly.entity_id
_entity_poly.type
_entity_poly.pdbx_seq_one_letter_code
_entity_poly.pdbx_strand_id
1 'polypeptide(L)'
;MRFVFTNPISVITIFVFLFTTCRCCKVCPAGTISNSVNCSFCPAGFCPDTKECVPCHDGYYSSSNRSVCIPCGPGFENNFDKSCCIECQLGFYNNKLGSLCKSCSKGTYAYEIGMTSCVNCPFGAYQSLMSQSKCINCGKGKYTKSEKSTSVAQCLDCPAGTYCDQDRTENPKICPENYKCSSRCTTPVKCAVLTKSKKGQDSCTVSSEFYLVLFGVIAFIILATISGILTKRRNDRINKQKINRPELIEYNSDLSSLQEKDQLVPKPKPKENVYSGF
;
A
#
# COMPACT_ATOMS: atom_id res chain seq x y z
N MET A 1 51.40 -16.75 -94.17
CA MET A 1 51.17 -16.67 -95.64
C MET A 1 49.83 -16.01 -95.89
N ARG A 2 49.61 -15.39 -97.06
CA ARG A 2 48.28 -14.87 -97.45
C ARG A 2 47.39 -16.04 -97.87
N PHE A 3 46.15 -16.08 -97.38
CA PHE A 3 45.05 -16.80 -98.04
C PHE A 3 44.04 -15.77 -98.51
N VAL A 4 43.91 -15.62 -99.84
CA VAL A 4 42.94 -14.73 -100.47
C VAL A 4 41.70 -15.56 -100.80
N PHE A 5 40.62 -15.38 -100.05
CA PHE A 5 39.37 -16.08 -100.29
C PHE A 5 38.49 -15.32 -101.29
N THR A 6 38.52 -15.77 -102.54
CA THR A 6 37.73 -15.23 -103.65
C THR A 6 36.33 -15.89 -103.74
N ASN A 7 35.41 -15.52 -102.84
CA ASN A 7 33.96 -15.46 -103.12
C ASN A 7 33.16 -14.88 -101.93
N PRO A 8 32.17 -13.99 -102.13
CA PRO A 8 31.47 -13.32 -101.04
C PRO A 8 30.29 -14.10 -100.42
N ILE A 9 29.87 -15.21 -101.04
CA ILE A 9 28.56 -15.82 -100.74
C ILE A 9 28.57 -16.70 -99.47
N SER A 10 29.67 -17.39 -99.18
CA SER A 10 29.73 -18.42 -98.12
C SER A 10 29.93 -17.88 -96.69
N VAL A 11 30.08 -16.57 -96.49
CA VAL A 11 30.29 -15.97 -95.16
C VAL A 11 28.95 -15.72 -94.43
N ILE A 12 27.87 -15.51 -95.18
CA ILE A 12 26.58 -15.02 -94.67
C ILE A 12 25.87 -16.09 -93.80
N THR A 13 25.99 -17.38 -94.14
CA THR A 13 25.28 -18.46 -93.45
C THR A 13 25.89 -18.86 -92.10
N ILE A 14 27.16 -18.56 -91.84
CA ILE A 14 27.84 -18.91 -90.59
C ILE A 14 27.64 -17.80 -89.53
N PHE A 15 27.53 -16.53 -89.94
CA PHE A 15 27.35 -15.40 -89.02
C PHE A 15 25.97 -15.32 -88.34
N VAL A 16 24.98 -16.09 -88.80
CA VAL A 16 23.61 -16.07 -88.24
C VAL A 16 23.50 -16.90 -86.95
N PHE A 17 24.32 -17.93 -86.76
CA PHE A 17 24.23 -18.83 -85.60
C PHE A 17 25.02 -18.39 -84.36
N LEU A 18 25.72 -17.25 -84.42
CA LEU A 18 26.36 -16.60 -83.25
C LEU A 18 25.62 -15.37 -82.73
N PHE A 19 24.44 -15.06 -83.28
CA PHE A 19 23.41 -14.32 -82.56
C PHE A 19 22.73 -15.23 -81.53
N THR A 20 23.53 -15.72 -80.58
CA THR A 20 23.05 -16.21 -79.29
C THR A 20 22.11 -15.14 -78.76
N THR A 21 20.80 -15.42 -78.71
CA THR A 21 19.82 -14.40 -78.36
C THR A 21 20.21 -13.83 -77.00
N CYS A 22 20.61 -12.55 -76.96
CA CYS A 22 20.92 -11.88 -75.71
C CYS A 22 19.60 -11.74 -74.95
N ARG A 23 19.29 -12.79 -74.20
CA ARG A 23 18.02 -13.00 -73.53
C ARG A 23 18.00 -12.04 -72.36
N CYS A 24 17.62 -10.80 -72.67
CA CYS A 24 17.71 -9.67 -71.77
C CYS A 24 16.85 -9.98 -70.54
N CYS A 25 17.49 -10.46 -69.48
CA CYS A 25 16.89 -10.61 -68.17
C CYS A 25 16.52 -9.20 -67.72
N LYS A 26 15.25 -8.85 -67.96
CA LYS A 26 14.66 -7.56 -67.64
C LYS A 26 14.72 -7.40 -66.13
N VAL A 27 15.78 -6.76 -65.65
CA VAL A 27 16.04 -6.58 -64.22
C VAL A 27 14.89 -5.80 -63.63
N CYS A 28 14.05 -6.52 -62.88
CA CYS A 28 12.84 -5.95 -62.32
C CYS A 28 13.20 -4.97 -61.19
N PRO A 29 12.53 -3.80 -61.11
CA PRO A 29 12.78 -2.83 -60.06
C PRO A 29 12.43 -3.41 -58.68
N ALA A 30 13.10 -2.93 -57.64
CA ALA A 30 12.90 -3.38 -56.27
C ALA A 30 11.41 -3.34 -55.88
N GLY A 31 10.87 -4.45 -55.35
CA GLY A 31 9.46 -4.60 -55.00
C GLY A 31 8.61 -5.33 -56.04
N THR A 32 9.22 -5.88 -57.09
CA THR A 32 8.52 -6.66 -58.12
C THR A 32 9.18 -8.03 -58.38
N ILE A 33 8.36 -9.04 -58.70
CA ILE A 33 8.80 -10.38 -59.13
C ILE A 33 8.77 -10.51 -60.67
N SER A 34 9.62 -11.40 -61.22
CA SER A 34 9.78 -11.60 -62.65
C SER A 34 8.90 -12.73 -63.21
N ASN A 35 7.68 -12.39 -63.61
CA ASN A 35 6.74 -13.31 -64.25
C ASN A 35 7.05 -13.48 -65.75
N SER A 36 8.17 -14.16 -66.03
CA SER A 36 8.70 -14.59 -67.35
C SER A 36 9.10 -13.48 -68.34
N VAL A 37 8.29 -12.41 -68.46
CA VAL A 37 8.51 -11.26 -69.36
C VAL A 37 8.16 -9.93 -68.67
N ASN A 38 7.28 -9.95 -67.68
CA ASN A 38 6.80 -8.75 -66.97
C ASN A 38 7.16 -8.77 -65.48
N CYS A 39 7.32 -7.58 -64.92
CA CYS A 39 7.56 -7.36 -63.50
C CYS A 39 6.22 -7.01 -62.83
N SER A 40 5.82 -7.77 -61.80
CA SER A 40 4.59 -7.51 -61.04
C SER A 40 4.90 -7.23 -59.59
N PHE A 41 4.27 -6.21 -59.02
CA PHE A 41 4.44 -5.83 -57.61
C PHE A 41 3.91 -6.90 -56.67
N CYS A 42 4.58 -7.08 -55.52
CA CYS A 42 3.99 -7.87 -54.44
C CYS A 42 2.89 -7.06 -53.70
N PRO A 43 1.79 -7.72 -53.32
CA PRO A 43 0.76 -7.09 -52.48
C PRO A 43 1.31 -6.76 -51.09
N ALA A 44 0.58 -5.89 -50.37
CA ALA A 44 0.90 -5.64 -48.97
C ALA A 44 0.82 -6.94 -48.14
N GLY A 45 1.71 -7.11 -47.17
CA GLY A 45 1.95 -8.37 -46.46
C GLY A 45 3.11 -9.21 -47.00
N PHE A 46 3.55 -8.95 -48.24
CA PHE A 46 4.50 -9.79 -48.97
C PHE A 46 5.70 -9.00 -49.50
N CYS A 47 6.79 -9.71 -49.78
CA CYS A 47 7.99 -9.19 -50.45
C CYS A 47 8.49 -10.16 -51.53
N PRO A 48 9.22 -9.68 -52.55
CA PRO A 48 9.77 -10.53 -53.60
C PRO A 48 10.95 -11.38 -53.08
N ASP A 49 10.86 -12.70 -53.20
CA ASP A 49 12.02 -13.61 -53.08
C ASP A 49 12.16 -14.45 -54.36
N THR A 50 13.33 -14.34 -54.98
CA THR A 50 13.73 -14.85 -56.32
C THR A 50 12.72 -14.67 -57.48
N LYS A 51 11.54 -15.30 -57.41
CA LYS A 51 10.48 -15.31 -58.43
C LYS A 51 9.07 -15.24 -57.85
N GLU A 52 8.89 -15.33 -56.54
CA GLU A 52 7.58 -15.39 -55.88
C GLU A 52 7.46 -14.35 -54.77
N CYS A 53 6.22 -14.01 -54.40
CA CYS A 53 5.96 -13.07 -53.30
C CYS A 53 5.80 -13.87 -52.01
N VAL A 54 6.80 -13.82 -51.13
CA VAL A 54 6.78 -14.50 -49.83
C VAL A 54 6.16 -13.61 -48.75
N PRO A 55 5.37 -14.15 -47.81
CA PRO A 55 4.77 -13.37 -46.74
C PRO A 55 5.83 -12.96 -45.71
N CYS A 56 5.67 -11.78 -45.12
CA CYS A 56 6.57 -11.33 -44.06
C CYS A 56 6.50 -12.23 -42.81
N HIS A 57 7.61 -12.28 -42.06
CA HIS A 57 7.66 -12.96 -40.77
C HIS A 57 6.97 -12.14 -39.67
N ASP A 58 6.69 -12.79 -38.54
CA ASP A 58 5.99 -12.16 -37.42
C ASP A 58 6.84 -11.07 -36.76
N GLY A 59 6.19 -9.95 -36.42
CA GLY A 59 6.84 -8.70 -36.05
C GLY A 59 7.27 -7.82 -37.24
N TYR A 60 7.00 -8.20 -38.48
CA TYR A 60 7.36 -7.44 -39.69
C TYR A 60 6.15 -7.20 -40.61
N TYR A 61 6.18 -6.10 -41.35
CA TYR A 61 5.15 -5.72 -42.31
C TYR A 61 5.73 -5.32 -43.68
N SER A 62 4.88 -5.32 -44.70
CA SER A 62 5.20 -4.80 -46.04
C SER A 62 4.00 -4.04 -46.59
N SER A 63 4.18 -2.76 -46.91
CA SER A 63 3.21 -2.00 -47.70
C SER A 63 3.32 -2.38 -49.18
N SER A 64 2.25 -2.22 -49.95
CA SER A 64 2.24 -2.48 -51.40
C SER A 64 3.46 -1.87 -52.11
N ASN A 65 4.07 -2.64 -53.01
CA ASN A 65 5.26 -2.27 -53.80
C ASN A 65 6.58 -2.12 -53.00
N ARG A 66 6.63 -2.53 -51.71
CA ARG A 66 7.90 -2.64 -50.97
C ARG A 66 8.72 -3.86 -51.42
N SER A 67 10.03 -3.73 -51.30
CA SER A 67 11.03 -4.77 -51.63
C SER A 67 11.52 -5.59 -50.43
N VAL A 68 11.28 -5.11 -49.20
CA VAL A 68 11.84 -5.67 -47.96
C VAL A 68 10.81 -5.53 -46.85
N CYS A 69 10.63 -6.59 -46.06
CA CYS A 69 9.79 -6.60 -44.87
C CYS A 69 10.41 -5.71 -43.78
N ILE A 70 9.64 -4.76 -43.26
CA ILE A 70 10.07 -3.76 -42.29
C ILE A 70 9.67 -4.23 -40.90
N PRO A 71 10.57 -4.24 -39.90
CA PRO A 71 10.20 -4.60 -38.53
C PRO A 71 9.29 -3.53 -37.89
N CYS A 72 8.28 -3.97 -37.14
CA CYS A 72 7.51 -3.12 -36.25
C CYS A 72 8.35 -2.74 -35.00
N GLY A 73 8.21 -1.49 -34.56
CA GLY A 73 8.96 -0.95 -33.43
C GLY A 73 8.43 -1.44 -32.07
N PRO A 74 9.17 -1.17 -30.97
CA PRO A 74 8.64 -1.35 -29.61
C PRO A 74 7.30 -0.62 -29.45
N GLY A 75 6.34 -1.26 -28.79
CA GLY A 75 4.95 -0.82 -28.69
C GLY A 75 4.04 -1.28 -29.84
N PHE A 76 4.59 -1.85 -30.92
CA PHE A 76 3.83 -2.25 -32.10
C PHE A 76 4.07 -3.72 -32.48
N GLU A 77 3.12 -4.30 -33.20
CA GLU A 77 3.23 -5.57 -33.93
C GLU A 77 2.63 -5.44 -35.34
N ASN A 78 2.78 -6.44 -36.20
CA ASN A 78 2.09 -6.44 -37.50
C ASN A 78 0.60 -6.76 -37.33
N ASN A 79 -0.25 -6.19 -38.20
CA ASN A 79 -1.63 -6.67 -38.34
C ASN A 79 -1.67 -8.09 -38.96
N PHE A 80 -2.84 -8.72 -38.98
CA PHE A 80 -3.05 -10.09 -39.48
C PHE A 80 -2.48 -10.31 -40.90
N ASP A 81 -2.81 -9.40 -41.83
CA ASP A 81 -2.33 -9.45 -43.23
C ASP A 81 -0.89 -8.94 -43.42
N LYS A 82 -0.22 -8.52 -42.34
CA LYS A 82 1.15 -7.97 -42.31
C LYS A 82 1.36 -6.78 -43.25
N SER A 83 0.30 -6.03 -43.53
CA SER A 83 0.30 -4.85 -44.40
C SER A 83 0.68 -3.55 -43.68
N CYS A 84 0.54 -3.50 -42.36
CA CYS A 84 0.97 -2.39 -41.50
C CYS A 84 1.37 -2.85 -40.09
N CYS A 85 1.96 -1.94 -39.31
CA CYS A 85 2.07 -2.10 -37.86
C CYS A 85 0.83 -1.51 -37.16
N ILE A 86 0.41 -2.19 -36.09
CA ILE A 86 -0.64 -1.77 -35.15
C ILE A 86 -0.05 -1.73 -33.73
N GLU A 87 -0.62 -0.90 -32.86
CA GLU A 87 -0.17 -0.77 -31.47
C GLU A 87 -0.60 -1.97 -30.61
N CYS A 88 0.25 -2.37 -29.67
CA CYS A 88 -0.07 -3.41 -28.69
C CYS A 88 -1.32 -3.04 -27.90
N GLN A 89 -2.33 -3.91 -27.95
CA GLN A 89 -3.59 -3.70 -27.26
C GLN A 89 -3.46 -3.85 -25.74
N LEU A 90 -4.45 -3.33 -25.01
CA LEU A 90 -4.47 -3.35 -23.55
C LEU A 90 -4.20 -4.75 -22.98
N GLY A 91 -3.29 -4.82 -22.00
CA GLY A 91 -2.79 -6.08 -21.43
C GLY A 91 -1.67 -6.75 -22.22
N PHE A 92 -1.21 -6.19 -23.34
CA PHE A 92 -0.07 -6.65 -24.10
C PHE A 92 1.02 -5.57 -24.21
N TYR A 93 2.25 -5.97 -24.54
CA TYR A 93 3.39 -5.06 -24.71
C TYR A 93 4.39 -5.58 -25.73
N ASN A 94 5.16 -4.70 -26.40
CA ASN A 94 6.32 -5.11 -27.17
C ASN A 94 7.56 -4.29 -26.81
N ASN A 95 8.62 -4.96 -26.34
CA ASN A 95 9.89 -4.36 -25.96
C ASN A 95 11.02 -4.57 -27.00
N LYS A 96 10.72 -5.07 -28.20
CA LYS A 96 11.71 -5.41 -29.23
C LYS A 96 11.28 -4.95 -30.63
N LEU A 97 12.22 -4.42 -31.39
CA LEU A 97 12.09 -4.26 -32.84
C LEU A 97 11.92 -5.65 -33.50
N GLY A 98 10.97 -5.79 -34.43
CA GLY A 98 10.76 -7.06 -35.14
C GLY A 98 10.21 -8.16 -34.24
N SER A 99 9.11 -7.89 -33.53
CA SER A 99 8.46 -8.85 -32.62
C SER A 99 6.95 -8.61 -32.52
N LEU A 100 6.21 -9.64 -32.12
CA LEU A 100 4.80 -9.53 -31.73
C LEU A 100 4.65 -9.00 -30.30
N CYS A 101 3.46 -8.48 -30.00
CA CYS A 101 3.04 -8.05 -28.68
C CYS A 101 2.82 -9.26 -27.77
N LYS A 102 3.40 -9.20 -26.58
CA LYS A 102 3.38 -10.27 -25.58
C LYS A 102 2.35 -9.97 -24.51
N SER A 103 1.60 -10.98 -24.11
CA SER A 103 0.67 -10.90 -22.98
C SER A 103 1.40 -10.50 -21.69
N CYS A 104 0.83 -9.57 -20.93
CA CYS A 104 1.27 -9.36 -19.55
C CYS A 104 1.02 -10.61 -18.70
N SER A 105 2.06 -11.02 -17.98
CA SER A 105 2.02 -12.16 -17.05
C SER A 105 1.17 -11.86 -15.82
N LYS A 106 0.83 -12.92 -15.06
CA LYS A 106 0.19 -12.77 -13.75
C LYS A 106 0.99 -11.83 -12.85
N GLY A 107 0.30 -10.98 -12.10
CA GLY A 107 0.89 -9.91 -11.30
C GLY A 107 1.35 -8.69 -12.08
N THR A 108 1.18 -8.62 -13.40
CA THR A 108 1.46 -7.42 -14.21
C THR A 108 0.30 -7.05 -15.12
N TYR A 109 0.28 -5.80 -15.61
CA TYR A 109 -0.76 -5.27 -16.48
C TYR A 109 -0.21 -4.22 -17.46
N ALA A 110 -0.90 -3.98 -18.56
CA ALA A 110 -0.64 -2.87 -19.49
C ALA A 110 -1.94 -2.09 -19.69
N TYR A 111 -1.98 -0.86 -19.18
CA TYR A 111 -3.19 -0.03 -19.06
C TYR A 111 -3.36 1.00 -20.18
N GLU A 112 -2.32 1.19 -21.00
CA GLU A 112 -2.30 2.02 -22.20
C GLU A 112 -2.11 1.13 -23.44
N ILE A 113 -2.50 1.65 -24.60
CA ILE A 113 -2.20 1.06 -25.90
C ILE A 113 -0.76 1.44 -26.29
N GLY A 114 -0.06 0.57 -27.00
CA GLY A 114 1.31 0.83 -27.47
C GLY A 114 2.41 0.64 -26.41
N MET A 115 2.10 0.04 -25.25
CA MET A 115 3.07 -0.10 -24.16
C MET A 115 4.29 -0.96 -24.53
N THR A 116 5.46 -0.52 -24.06
CA THR A 116 6.75 -1.22 -24.25
C THR A 116 7.13 -2.13 -23.09
N SER A 117 6.37 -2.12 -21.99
CA SER A 117 6.52 -3.03 -20.84
C SER A 117 5.23 -3.12 -20.03
N CYS A 118 5.08 -4.18 -19.24
CA CYS A 118 3.98 -4.30 -18.27
C CYS A 118 4.37 -3.71 -16.91
N VAL A 119 3.45 -3.00 -16.27
CA VAL A 119 3.60 -2.49 -14.91
C VAL A 119 3.24 -3.57 -13.89
N ASN A 120 3.97 -3.65 -12.78
CA ASN A 120 3.64 -4.54 -11.67
C ASN A 120 2.30 -4.14 -11.04
N CYS A 121 1.52 -5.10 -10.54
CA CYS A 121 0.46 -4.78 -9.59
C CYS A 121 1.10 -4.11 -8.34
N PRO A 122 0.68 -2.89 -7.98
CA PRO A 122 1.22 -2.21 -6.80
C PRO A 122 0.76 -2.93 -5.53
N PHE A 123 1.33 -2.54 -4.40
CA PHE A 123 0.93 -3.06 -3.09
C PHE A 123 -0.58 -2.93 -2.84
N GLY A 124 -1.14 -3.93 -2.16
CA GLY A 124 -2.59 -4.03 -1.95
C GLY A 124 -3.39 -4.38 -3.22
N ALA A 125 -2.74 -4.72 -4.33
CA ALA A 125 -3.40 -5.21 -5.54
C ALA A 125 -2.71 -6.48 -6.10
N TYR A 126 -3.48 -7.29 -6.83
CA TYR A 126 -3.01 -8.53 -7.45
C TYR A 126 -3.59 -8.73 -8.85
N GLN A 127 -3.03 -9.64 -9.64
CA GLN A 127 -3.64 -10.08 -10.90
C GLN A 127 -3.36 -11.56 -11.17
N SER A 128 -4.42 -12.37 -11.22
CA SER A 128 -4.37 -13.83 -11.36
C SER A 128 -4.51 -14.36 -12.80
N LEU A 129 -4.87 -13.48 -13.73
CA LEU A 129 -4.99 -13.78 -15.16
C LEU A 129 -3.83 -13.13 -15.95
N MET A 130 -3.68 -13.53 -17.22
CA MET A 130 -2.75 -12.92 -18.18
C MET A 130 -3.52 -12.00 -19.14
N SER A 131 -2.80 -11.16 -19.88
CA SER A 131 -3.37 -10.19 -20.84
C SER A 131 -4.38 -9.23 -20.19
N GLN A 132 -4.02 -8.64 -19.04
CA GLN A 132 -4.93 -7.80 -18.25
C GLN A 132 -4.53 -6.32 -18.29
N SER A 133 -5.54 -5.45 -18.34
CA SER A 133 -5.38 -3.99 -18.41
C SER A 133 -5.37 -3.28 -17.06
N LYS A 134 -5.59 -4.03 -15.97
CA LYS A 134 -5.64 -3.53 -14.59
C LYS A 134 -5.37 -4.66 -13.59
N CYS A 135 -5.00 -4.28 -12.37
CA CYS A 135 -4.97 -5.20 -11.23
C CYS A 135 -6.25 -5.09 -10.39
N ILE A 136 -6.56 -6.18 -9.69
CA ILE A 136 -7.67 -6.30 -8.75
C ILE A 136 -7.16 -5.83 -7.38
N ASN A 137 -7.81 -4.82 -6.79
CA ASN A 137 -7.45 -4.37 -5.44
C ASN A 137 -7.88 -5.43 -4.40
N CYS A 138 -7.10 -5.58 -3.33
CA CYS A 138 -7.41 -6.41 -2.17
C CYS A 138 -8.53 -5.82 -1.29
N GLY A 139 -8.77 -4.50 -1.41
CA GLY A 139 -9.71 -3.74 -0.59
C GLY A 139 -9.11 -3.25 0.73
N LYS A 140 -9.74 -2.22 1.32
CA LYS A 140 -9.38 -1.68 2.65
C LYS A 140 -9.34 -2.76 3.73
N GLY A 141 -8.48 -2.57 4.74
CA GLY A 141 -8.26 -3.54 5.81
C GLY A 141 -7.41 -4.75 5.38
N LYS A 142 -6.87 -4.73 4.15
CA LYS A 142 -5.93 -5.72 3.62
C LYS A 142 -4.71 -5.04 2.97
N TYR A 143 -3.65 -5.81 2.77
CA TYR A 143 -2.42 -5.39 2.10
C TYR A 143 -1.76 -6.58 1.38
N THR A 144 -0.72 -6.34 0.58
CA THR A 144 0.15 -7.40 0.05
C THR A 144 1.56 -7.22 0.59
N LYS A 145 2.33 -8.31 0.75
CA LYS A 145 3.75 -8.23 1.18
C LYS A 145 4.71 -7.70 0.11
N SER A 146 4.25 -7.63 -1.13
CA SER A 146 5.03 -7.16 -2.27
C SER A 146 4.11 -6.62 -3.36
N GLU A 147 4.69 -5.86 -4.28
CA GLU A 147 4.18 -5.73 -5.64
C GLU A 147 4.05 -7.09 -6.35
N LYS A 148 3.49 -7.07 -7.56
CA LYS A 148 3.43 -8.20 -8.50
C LYS A 148 2.70 -9.42 -7.94
N SER A 149 1.79 -9.22 -6.99
CA SER A 149 0.99 -10.29 -6.41
C SER A 149 0.11 -10.95 -7.48
N THR A 150 0.09 -12.29 -7.50
CA THR A 150 -0.52 -13.11 -8.56
C THR A 150 -1.83 -13.77 -8.13
N SER A 151 -2.25 -13.59 -6.87
CA SER A 151 -3.46 -14.24 -6.34
C SER A 151 -4.08 -13.49 -5.17
N VAL A 152 -5.38 -13.69 -4.96
CA VAL A 152 -6.12 -13.15 -3.80
C VAL A 152 -5.61 -13.70 -2.46
N ALA A 153 -4.92 -14.85 -2.46
CA ALA A 153 -4.29 -15.42 -1.26
C ALA A 153 -3.15 -14.54 -0.71
N GLN A 154 -2.59 -13.64 -1.52
CA GLN A 154 -1.58 -12.66 -1.10
C GLN A 154 -2.19 -11.38 -0.49
N CYS A 155 -3.52 -11.22 -0.54
CA CYS A 155 -4.26 -10.14 0.12
C CYS A 155 -4.43 -10.43 1.62
N LEU A 156 -3.34 -10.27 2.37
CA LEU A 156 -3.29 -10.51 3.81
C LEU A 156 -4.14 -9.48 4.56
N ASP A 157 -4.72 -9.91 5.67
CA ASP A 157 -5.43 -9.01 6.59
C ASP A 157 -4.44 -8.04 7.25
N CYS A 158 -4.87 -6.78 7.43
CA CYS A 158 -4.09 -5.80 8.16
C CYS A 158 -3.83 -6.31 9.60
N PRO A 159 -2.58 -6.44 10.05
CA PRO A 159 -2.28 -7.05 11.34
C PRO A 159 -2.74 -6.19 12.52
N ALA A 160 -3.08 -6.86 13.62
CA ALA A 160 -3.42 -6.19 14.87
C ALA A 160 -2.29 -5.24 15.32
N GLY A 161 -2.65 -4.08 15.87
CA GLY A 161 -1.73 -2.98 16.12
C GLY A 161 -1.47 -2.06 14.92
N THR A 162 -2.07 -2.34 13.75
CA THR A 162 -1.93 -1.51 12.54
C THR A 162 -3.26 -1.29 11.82
N TYR A 163 -3.31 -0.34 10.88
CA TYR A 163 -4.48 -0.07 10.04
C TYR A 163 -4.12 0.16 8.56
N CYS A 164 -5.07 -0.18 7.68
CA CYS A 164 -4.94 -0.17 6.23
C CYS A 164 -6.16 0.58 5.65
N ASP A 165 -6.04 1.90 5.55
CA ASP A 165 -7.09 2.87 5.20
C ASP A 165 -7.38 2.99 3.69
N GLN A 166 -6.47 2.50 2.86
CA GLN A 166 -6.49 2.60 1.40
C GLN A 166 -6.58 1.21 0.77
N ASP A 167 -7.13 1.13 -0.45
CA ASP A 167 -7.20 -0.13 -1.21
C ASP A 167 -5.84 -0.60 -1.76
N ARG A 168 -4.81 0.25 -1.64
CA ARG A 168 -3.42 0.02 -2.05
C ARG A 168 -2.45 0.39 -0.93
N THR A 169 -2.63 -0.21 0.24
CA THR A 169 -1.71 -0.03 1.37
C THR A 169 -0.39 -0.78 1.10
N GLU A 170 0.71 -0.04 1.02
CA GLU A 170 2.09 -0.55 0.97
C GLU A 170 2.48 -1.19 2.30
N ASN A 171 2.73 -0.36 3.33
CA ASN A 171 2.97 -0.83 4.68
C ASN A 171 1.76 -0.54 5.58
N PRO A 172 1.27 -1.51 6.36
CA PRO A 172 0.26 -1.28 7.39
C PRO A 172 0.70 -0.16 8.37
N LYS A 173 -0.15 0.86 8.55
CA LYS A 173 0.17 2.04 9.34
C LYS A 173 0.05 1.71 10.83
N ILE A 174 1.08 1.99 11.62
CA ILE A 174 1.10 1.68 13.06
C ILE A 174 -0.02 2.47 13.77
N CYS A 175 -0.81 1.81 14.62
CA CYS A 175 -1.91 2.44 15.35
C CYS A 175 -1.40 3.59 16.26
N PRO A 176 -2.00 4.79 16.22
CA PRO A 176 -1.58 5.93 17.05
C PRO A 176 -1.96 5.75 18.53
N GLU A 177 -1.31 6.53 19.41
CA GLU A 177 -1.55 6.46 20.86
C GLU A 177 -2.97 6.89 21.24
N ASN A 178 -3.55 6.22 22.24
CA ASN A 178 -4.95 6.33 22.66
C ASN A 178 -5.97 5.90 21.58
N TYR A 179 -5.53 5.12 20.59
CA TYR A 179 -6.38 4.34 19.70
C TYR A 179 -6.01 2.86 19.76
N LYS A 180 -6.96 2.00 19.38
CA LYS A 180 -6.74 0.56 19.19
C LYS A 180 -7.04 0.15 17.76
N CYS A 181 -6.29 -0.83 17.26
CA CYS A 181 -6.45 -1.36 15.91
C CYS A 181 -6.45 -2.89 15.93
N SER A 182 -7.63 -3.51 15.89
CA SER A 182 -7.77 -4.97 15.76
C SER A 182 -7.39 -5.45 14.35
N SER A 183 -7.44 -6.76 14.08
CA SER A 183 -7.20 -7.28 12.73
C SER A 183 -8.19 -6.68 11.71
N ARG A 184 -7.74 -6.50 10.45
CA ARG A 184 -8.48 -5.85 9.35
C ARG A 184 -8.86 -4.38 9.59
N CYS A 185 -8.25 -3.70 10.57
CA CYS A 185 -8.57 -2.30 10.86
C CYS A 185 -8.38 -1.38 9.64
N THR A 186 -9.41 -0.62 9.29
CA THR A 186 -9.37 0.43 8.25
C THR A 186 -9.08 1.80 8.84
N THR A 187 -9.54 2.06 10.06
CA THR A 187 -9.53 3.35 10.74
C THR A 187 -9.35 3.13 12.24
N PRO A 188 -8.33 3.71 12.90
CA PRO A 188 -8.09 3.51 14.32
C PRO A 188 -9.30 3.85 15.20
N VAL A 189 -9.63 3.00 16.18
CA VAL A 189 -10.76 3.21 17.09
C VAL A 189 -10.25 3.88 18.36
N LYS A 190 -10.73 5.09 18.66
CA LYS A 190 -10.31 5.84 19.85
C LYS A 190 -10.66 5.08 21.14
N CYS A 191 -9.76 5.10 22.12
CA CYS A 191 -10.01 4.50 23.43
C CYS A 191 -11.10 5.25 24.20
N ALA A 192 -11.88 4.51 24.99
CA ALA A 192 -12.91 5.06 25.86
C ALA A 192 -12.27 5.80 27.06
N VAL A 193 -13.06 6.66 27.72
CA VAL A 193 -12.63 7.38 28.93
C VAL A 193 -12.10 6.39 29.98
N LEU A 194 -11.05 6.78 30.72
CA LEU A 194 -10.26 5.95 31.65
C LEU A 194 -9.41 4.82 31.01
N THR A 195 -9.55 4.55 29.71
CA THR A 195 -8.67 3.61 28.99
C THR A 195 -7.64 4.35 28.13
N LYS A 196 -6.40 3.85 28.12
CA LYS A 196 -5.27 4.36 27.33
C LYS A 196 -4.74 3.23 26.43
N SER A 197 -3.92 3.59 25.45
CA SER A 197 -3.29 2.64 24.51
C SER A 197 -1.96 3.23 24.02
N LYS A 198 -0.92 2.41 23.96
CA LYS A 198 0.39 2.78 23.40
C LYS A 198 0.39 2.60 21.88
N LYS A 199 1.30 3.31 21.20
CA LYS A 199 1.51 3.18 19.76
C LYS A 199 1.69 1.72 19.36
N GLY A 200 0.88 1.25 18.41
CA GLY A 200 0.93 -0.12 17.89
C GLY A 200 0.11 -1.17 18.68
N GLN A 201 -0.78 -0.78 19.59
CA GLN A 201 -1.65 -1.74 20.31
C GLN A 201 -2.99 -2.01 19.61
N ASP A 202 -3.54 -3.20 19.86
CA ASP A 202 -4.78 -3.75 19.30
C ASP A 202 -6.00 -3.56 20.20
N SER A 203 -5.76 -3.12 21.44
CA SER A 203 -6.65 -3.08 22.58
C SER A 203 -6.37 -1.83 23.42
N CYS A 204 -7.36 -1.39 24.20
CA CYS A 204 -7.20 -0.29 25.17
C CYS A 204 -7.24 -0.89 26.57
N THR A 205 -6.30 -0.50 27.44
CA THR A 205 -6.23 -0.96 28.83
C THR A 205 -6.60 0.17 29.79
N VAL A 206 -7.08 -0.16 30.99
CA VAL A 206 -7.30 0.83 32.05
C VAL A 206 -5.95 1.46 32.43
N SER A 207 -5.91 2.77 32.66
CA SER A 207 -4.64 3.43 32.97
C SER A 207 -4.02 2.92 34.27
N SER A 208 -2.69 2.79 34.31
CA SER A 208 -1.96 2.37 35.52
C SER A 208 -2.15 3.34 36.68
N GLU A 209 -2.38 4.63 36.38
CA GLU A 209 -2.74 5.67 37.36
C GLU A 209 -4.04 5.31 38.12
N PHE A 210 -5.04 4.74 37.44
CA PHE A 210 -6.29 4.33 38.06
C PHE A 210 -6.08 3.19 39.07
N TYR A 211 -5.21 2.23 38.76
CA TYR A 211 -4.82 1.19 39.71
C TYR A 211 -4.07 1.76 40.92
N LEU A 212 -3.13 2.70 40.71
CA LEU A 212 -2.42 3.36 41.82
C LEU A 212 -3.37 4.14 42.74
N VAL A 213 -4.33 4.88 42.16
CA VAL A 213 -5.38 5.58 42.95
C VAL A 213 -6.26 4.59 43.70
N LEU A 214 -6.71 3.51 43.04
CA LEU A 214 -7.56 2.49 43.66
C LEU A 214 -6.86 1.80 44.84
N PHE A 215 -5.61 1.36 44.66
CA PHE A 215 -4.82 0.77 45.75
C PHE A 215 -4.51 1.78 46.86
N GLY A 216 -4.27 3.06 46.52
CA GLY A 216 -4.08 4.13 47.51
C GLY A 216 -5.31 4.37 48.38
N VAL A 217 -6.51 4.42 47.78
CA VAL A 217 -7.77 4.55 48.52
C VAL A 217 -8.02 3.32 49.41
N ILE A 218 -7.79 2.11 48.89
CA ILE A 218 -7.93 0.87 49.68
C ILE A 218 -6.94 0.86 50.86
N ALA A 219 -5.69 1.23 50.65
CA ALA A 219 -4.68 1.32 51.71
C ALA A 219 -5.06 2.37 52.79
N PHE A 220 -5.59 3.52 52.39
CA PHE A 220 -6.07 4.54 53.33
C PHE A 220 -7.25 4.03 54.18
N ILE A 221 -8.21 3.32 53.59
CA ILE A 221 -9.34 2.71 54.32
C ILE A 221 -8.84 1.63 55.31
N ILE A 222 -7.86 0.82 54.92
CA ILE A 222 -7.24 -0.18 55.80
C ILE A 222 -6.51 0.50 56.97
N LEU A 223 -5.73 1.55 56.72
CA LEU A 223 -5.04 2.30 57.78
C LEU A 223 -6.01 3.03 58.71
N ALA A 224 -7.09 3.60 58.18
CA ALA A 224 -8.13 4.26 58.97
C ALA A 224 -8.91 3.27 59.86
N THR A 225 -9.28 2.10 59.34
CA THR A 225 -9.98 1.05 60.11
C THR A 225 -9.07 0.44 61.18
N ILE A 226 -7.79 0.16 60.88
CA ILE A 226 -6.80 -0.27 61.89
C ILE A 226 -6.64 0.80 62.98
N SER A 227 -6.52 2.07 62.60
CA SER A 227 -6.40 3.19 63.56
C SER A 227 -7.66 3.35 64.43
N GLY A 228 -8.85 3.14 63.87
CA GLY A 228 -10.11 3.09 64.60
C GLY A 228 -10.18 1.92 65.61
N ILE A 229 -9.70 0.74 65.21
CA ILE A 229 -9.61 -0.43 66.11
C ILE A 229 -8.59 -0.18 67.24
N LEU A 230 -7.44 0.42 66.94
CA LEU A 230 -6.40 0.74 67.93
C LEU A 230 -6.83 1.84 68.91
N THR A 231 -7.48 2.91 68.41
CA THR A 231 -8.02 3.99 69.26
C THR A 231 -9.18 3.49 70.12
N LYS A 232 -10.09 2.67 69.57
CA LYS A 232 -11.13 2.00 70.38
C LYS A 232 -10.52 1.11 71.47
N ARG A 233 -9.59 0.20 71.13
CA ARG A 233 -8.87 -0.63 72.12
C ARG A 233 -8.13 0.20 73.18
N ARG A 234 -7.60 1.37 72.82
CA ARG A 234 -6.97 2.31 73.77
C ARG A 234 -8.01 2.97 74.69
N ASN A 235 -9.15 3.39 74.16
CA ASN A 235 -10.24 3.97 74.95
C ASN A 235 -10.88 2.93 75.88
N ASP A 236 -11.06 1.69 75.41
CA ASP A 236 -11.56 0.57 76.23
C ASP A 236 -10.62 0.27 77.42
N ARG A 237 -9.29 0.38 77.22
CA ARG A 237 -8.29 0.29 78.31
C ARG A 237 -8.40 1.46 79.29
N ILE A 238 -8.52 2.69 78.80
CA ILE A 238 -8.66 3.90 79.63
C ILE A 238 -9.95 3.85 80.46
N ASN A 239 -11.06 3.41 79.86
CA ASN A 239 -12.34 3.26 80.56
C ASN A 239 -12.27 2.17 81.64
N LYS A 240 -11.59 1.04 81.38
CA LYS A 240 -11.29 0.04 82.43
C LYS A 240 -10.41 0.61 83.55
N GLN A 241 -9.44 1.48 83.25
CA GLN A 241 -8.65 2.16 84.29
C GLN A 241 -9.47 3.19 85.09
N LYS A 242 -10.45 3.86 84.48
CA LYS A 242 -11.37 4.76 85.21
C LYS A 242 -12.30 3.99 86.15
N ILE A 243 -12.84 2.85 85.72
CA ILE A 243 -13.70 1.97 86.53
C ILE A 243 -12.95 1.39 87.74
N ASN A 244 -11.63 1.18 87.62
CA ASN A 244 -10.80 0.63 88.68
C ASN A 244 -10.17 1.68 89.63
N ARG A 245 -10.60 2.95 89.60
CA ARG A 245 -10.22 3.95 90.62
C ARG A 245 -11.31 3.98 91.71
N PRO A 246 -11.03 3.54 92.95
CA PRO A 246 -11.98 3.71 94.05
C PRO A 246 -12.12 5.18 94.44
N GLU A 247 -13.28 5.53 94.99
CA GLU A 247 -13.50 6.85 95.60
C GLU A 247 -12.60 7.02 96.83
N LEU A 248 -11.85 8.12 96.86
CA LEU A 248 -11.18 8.58 98.08
C LEU A 248 -12.13 9.54 98.78
N ILE A 249 -12.63 9.10 99.93
CA ILE A 249 -13.64 9.79 100.73
C ILE A 249 -13.12 11.17 101.16
N GLU A 250 -13.88 12.23 100.86
CA GLU A 250 -13.69 13.51 101.54
C GLU A 250 -14.14 13.37 103.00
N TYR A 251 -13.18 13.44 103.93
CA TYR A 251 -13.47 13.62 105.35
C TYR A 251 -12.73 14.86 105.86
N ASN A 252 -13.49 15.94 106.06
CA ASN A 252 -13.11 17.07 106.91
C ASN A 252 -14.40 17.69 107.46
N SER A 253 -14.82 17.19 108.63
CA SER A 253 -15.92 17.74 109.42
C SER A 253 -15.38 18.75 110.43
N ASP A 254 -15.86 19.99 110.39
CA ASP A 254 -16.00 20.96 111.50
C ASP A 254 -16.39 22.32 110.86
N LEU A 255 -17.67 22.64 110.61
CA LEU A 255 -18.87 22.77 111.46
C LEU A 255 -18.97 24.15 112.16
N SER A 256 -20.13 24.78 111.96
CA SER A 256 -20.71 25.92 112.73
C SER A 256 -19.97 27.27 112.78
N SER A 257 -20.39 28.20 111.93
CA SER A 257 -21.01 29.50 112.30
C SER A 257 -21.41 30.26 111.02
N LEU A 258 -22.71 30.38 110.72
CA LEU A 258 -23.67 31.42 111.13
C LEU A 258 -23.74 32.62 110.16
N GLN A 259 -24.91 32.72 109.52
CA GLN A 259 -25.53 33.92 108.93
C GLN A 259 -24.85 34.56 107.69
N GLU A 260 -25.51 35.35 106.83
CA GLU A 260 -26.89 35.64 106.38
C GLU A 260 -26.78 37.01 105.65
N LYS A 261 -27.68 37.33 104.71
CA LYS A 261 -27.94 38.67 104.11
C LYS A 261 -27.04 39.18 102.96
N ASP A 262 -27.60 39.04 101.76
CA ASP A 262 -28.03 40.11 100.85
C ASP A 262 -27.11 41.32 100.49
N GLN A 263 -27.04 41.55 99.16
CA GLN A 263 -27.17 42.84 98.43
C GLN A 263 -26.26 44.04 98.85
N LEU A 264 -25.55 44.72 97.94
CA LEU A 264 -26.11 45.48 96.80
C LEU A 264 -25.07 45.83 95.70
N VAL A 265 -25.56 46.41 94.61
CA VAL A 265 -24.84 46.90 93.40
C VAL A 265 -24.86 48.44 93.40
N PRO A 266 -23.76 49.20 93.10
CA PRO A 266 -23.50 49.62 91.70
C PRO A 266 -22.04 49.89 91.24
N LYS A 267 -21.96 50.19 89.92
CA LYS A 267 -20.83 50.57 89.03
C LYS A 267 -20.36 52.05 89.27
N PRO A 268 -19.41 52.70 88.53
CA PRO A 268 -18.78 52.34 87.22
C PRO A 268 -17.29 52.73 86.92
N LYS A 269 -16.80 52.26 85.74
CA LYS A 269 -15.95 52.85 84.63
C LYS A 269 -15.08 54.13 84.84
N PRO A 270 -14.14 54.53 83.92
CA PRO A 270 -13.80 54.08 82.54
C PRO A 270 -12.29 53.69 82.39
N LYS A 271 -11.58 53.50 81.24
CA LYS A 271 -11.54 54.03 79.84
C LYS A 271 -11.03 52.92 78.88
N GLU A 272 -11.48 52.77 77.62
CA GLU A 272 -11.12 53.51 76.37
C GLU A 272 -9.62 53.49 76.00
N ASN A 273 -9.14 53.27 74.75
CA ASN A 273 -9.66 52.76 73.45
C ASN A 273 -8.44 52.05 72.72
N VAL A 274 -8.17 51.90 71.40
CA VAL A 274 -8.74 52.35 70.11
C VAL A 274 -8.19 51.47 68.92
N TYR A 275 -9.05 51.03 67.98
CA TYR A 275 -8.91 50.85 66.49
C TYR A 275 -7.66 50.15 65.85
N SER A 276 -7.62 49.71 64.57
CA SER A 276 -8.62 49.18 63.59
C SER A 276 -7.97 48.84 62.22
N GLY A 277 -8.53 47.89 61.46
CA GLY A 277 -8.34 47.74 59.99
C GLY A 277 -7.04 47.05 59.53
N PHE A 278 -6.95 46.50 58.32
CA PHE A 278 -7.95 46.38 57.23
C PHE A 278 -8.31 44.92 56.95
#